data_AF-A0A9D9I7V8-F1
#
_entry.id   AF-A0A9D9I7V8-F1
#
_cell.length_a   1.000
_cell.length_b   1.000
_cell.length_c   1.000
_cell.angle_alpha   90.00
_cell.angle_beta   90.00
_cell.angle_gamma   90.00
#
_symmetry.space_group_name_H-M   'P 1'
#
loop_
_entity.id
_entity.type
_entity.pdbx_description
1 polymer ?
#
loop_
_entity_poly.entity_id
_entity_poly.type
_entity_poly.pdbx_seq_one_letter_code
_entity_poly.pdbx_strand_id
1 'polypeptide(L)'
;MFQNLRANSQIYILHKDAKPYVEVAIITGVTPPKPKYPVGIPQVGQLPHLEMVVDLTAQVGGRTDTYQALPAGAEIADFGQNGNMVISCSREAMNSEISAMKQRSLEIINSVQYHQGVIAGCDEMLNALNPEYAEKQRQDKEISDLKRQMAELMEMNRQMMQQLNVPETPSPESRTNKKVE
;
A
#
# COMPACT_ATOMS: atom_id res chain seq x y z
N MET A 1 19.19 25.79 8.76
CA MET A 1 18.29 26.35 7.72
C MET A 1 18.91 26.19 6.33
N PHE A 2 18.10 25.89 5.31
CA PHE A 2 18.58 25.63 3.95
C PHE A 2 19.28 26.85 3.30
N GLN A 3 18.84 28.07 3.57
CA GLN A 3 19.50 29.30 3.06
C GLN A 3 20.93 29.51 3.57
N ASN A 4 21.28 28.87 4.69
CA ASN A 4 22.62 28.97 5.29
C ASN A 4 23.60 27.94 4.73
N LEU A 5 23.11 27.00 3.90
CA LEU A 5 23.95 26.02 3.25
C LEU A 5 24.91 26.69 2.26
N ARG A 6 26.07 26.08 2.09
CA ARG A 6 27.12 26.50 1.16
C ARG A 6 27.63 25.27 0.40
N ALA A 7 28.36 25.50 -0.69
CA ALA A 7 29.13 24.44 -1.33
C ALA A 7 30.00 23.71 -0.28
N ASN A 8 30.11 22.39 -0.42
CA ASN A 8 30.77 21.48 0.50
C ASN A 8 30.05 21.26 1.86
N SER A 9 28.83 21.79 2.05
CA SER A 9 28.01 21.46 3.23
C SER A 9 27.39 20.07 3.09
N GLN A 10 27.27 19.34 4.19
CA GLN A 10 26.61 18.06 4.21
C GLN A 10 25.10 18.22 4.47
N ILE A 11 24.30 17.49 3.72
CA ILE A 11 22.86 17.30 3.97
C ILE A 11 22.55 15.81 4.11
N TYR A 12 21.39 15.52 4.69
CA TYR A 12 20.88 14.18 4.90
C TYR A 12 19.57 14.03 4.14
N ILE A 13 19.41 12.93 3.43
CA ILE A 13 18.23 12.62 2.63
C ILE A 13 17.63 11.32 3.19
N LEU A 14 16.40 11.40 3.70
CA LEU A 14 15.64 10.27 4.21
C LEU A 14 14.71 9.80 3.10
N HIS A 15 14.80 8.53 2.76
CA HIS A 15 13.81 7.87 1.92
C HIS A 15 12.81 7.17 2.85
N LYS A 16 11.54 7.55 2.77
CA LYS A 16 10.40 7.02 3.55
C LYS A 16 9.65 5.92 2.79
N ASP A 17 10.34 5.18 1.93
CA ASP A 17 9.76 4.04 1.21
C ASP A 17 9.55 2.83 2.14
N ALA A 18 9.08 1.70 1.60
CA ALA A 18 8.82 0.46 2.36
C ALA A 18 10.02 -0.03 3.21
N LYS A 19 11.24 0.35 2.82
CA LYS A 19 12.45 0.19 3.62
C LYS A 19 13.12 1.57 3.77
N PRO A 20 12.92 2.26 4.90
CA PRO A 20 13.48 3.59 5.05
C PRO A 20 15.00 3.54 5.17
N TYR A 21 15.69 4.45 4.47
CA TYR A 21 17.14 4.58 4.51
C TYR A 21 17.58 6.04 4.42
N VAL A 22 18.80 6.31 4.90
CA VAL A 22 19.37 7.65 4.91
C VAL A 22 20.58 7.71 4.00
N GLU A 23 20.58 8.66 3.08
CA GLU A 23 21.74 9.03 2.28
C GLU A 23 22.35 10.33 2.76
N VAL A 24 23.67 10.40 2.61
CA VAL A 24 24.44 11.60 2.90
C VAL A 24 24.82 12.23 1.56
N ALA A 25 24.52 13.51 1.41
CA ALA A 25 24.90 14.26 0.22
C ALA A 25 25.75 15.47 0.57
N ILE A 26 26.63 15.84 -0.37
CA ILE A 26 27.46 17.03 -0.25
C ILE A 26 26.95 18.07 -1.23
N ILE A 27 26.59 19.25 -0.72
CA ILE A 27 26.12 20.37 -1.52
C ILE A 27 27.22 20.81 -2.48
N THR A 28 26.90 20.91 -3.76
CA THR A 28 27.76 21.47 -4.80
C THR A 28 27.37 22.91 -5.14
N GLY A 29 26.11 23.28 -4.96
CA GLY A 29 25.60 24.62 -5.22
C GLY A 29 24.31 24.95 -4.46
N VAL A 30 24.11 26.23 -4.18
CA VAL A 30 22.91 26.78 -3.51
C VAL A 30 22.52 28.06 -4.23
N THR A 31 21.27 28.19 -4.64
CA THR A 31 20.75 29.44 -5.21
C THR A 31 20.37 30.43 -4.11
N PRO A 32 20.40 31.75 -4.38
CA PRO A 32 19.85 32.72 -3.45
C PRO A 32 18.33 32.46 -3.22
N PRO A 33 17.79 32.77 -2.02
CA PRO A 33 16.37 32.63 -1.74
C PRO A 33 15.52 33.44 -2.73
N LYS A 34 14.56 32.79 -3.37
CA LYS A 34 13.60 33.38 -4.30
C LYS A 34 12.18 33.27 -3.75
N PRO A 35 11.29 34.23 -4.01
CA PRO A 35 9.89 34.12 -3.59
C PRO A 35 9.22 32.94 -4.30
N LYS A 36 8.52 32.08 -3.54
CA LYS A 36 7.83 30.89 -4.05
C LYS A 36 6.70 31.24 -5.02
N TYR A 37 6.01 32.34 -4.76
CA TYR A 37 4.97 32.87 -5.63
C TYR A 37 5.44 34.17 -6.28
N PRO A 38 5.11 34.41 -7.56
CA PRO A 38 5.29 35.72 -8.15
C PRO A 38 4.50 36.72 -7.31
N VAL A 39 5.15 37.82 -6.94
CA VAL A 39 4.54 38.90 -6.16
C VAL A 39 3.39 39.52 -6.96
N GLY A 40 2.19 38.98 -6.77
CA GLY A 40 0.96 39.58 -7.25
C GLY A 40 0.75 40.90 -6.52
N ILE A 41 0.31 41.90 -7.30
CA ILE A 41 -0.10 43.25 -6.90
C ILE A 41 -0.65 43.26 -5.45
N PRO A 42 -0.09 44.09 -4.54
CA PRO A 42 -0.50 44.08 -3.14
C PRO A 42 -1.98 44.44 -3.03
N GLN A 43 -2.81 43.48 -2.59
CA GLN A 43 -4.14 43.81 -2.08
C GLN A 43 -3.98 44.50 -0.72
N VAL A 44 -4.51 45.71 -0.65
CA VAL A 44 -4.43 46.61 0.51
C VAL A 44 -4.91 45.89 1.77
N GLY A 45 -4.04 45.77 2.78
CA GLY A 45 -4.42 45.38 4.15
C GLY A 45 -3.95 44.00 4.63
N GLN A 46 -3.41 43.14 3.77
CA GLN A 46 -2.80 41.88 4.19
C GLN A 46 -1.30 41.93 3.95
N LEU A 47 -0.49 41.82 5.01
CA LEU A 47 0.95 41.62 4.86
C LEU A 47 1.16 40.30 4.10
N PRO A 48 1.78 40.31 2.90
CA PRO A 48 2.09 39.07 2.22
C PRO A 48 3.15 38.32 3.04
N HIS A 49 2.82 37.13 3.52
CA HIS A 49 3.84 36.21 4.00
C HIS A 49 4.71 35.80 2.79
N LEU A 50 5.89 36.40 2.65
CA LEU A 50 6.86 36.00 1.64
C LEU A 50 7.42 34.62 2.00
N GLU A 51 6.84 33.56 1.46
CA GLU A 51 7.49 32.24 1.46
C GLU A 51 8.70 32.28 0.52
N MET A 52 9.90 32.22 1.08
CA MET A 52 11.14 32.13 0.31
C MET A 52 11.58 30.68 0.17
N VAL A 53 12.02 30.31 -1.03
CA VAL A 53 12.54 28.99 -1.36
C VAL A 53 13.94 29.08 -1.96
N VAL A 54 14.73 28.03 -1.78
CA VAL A 54 16.06 27.86 -2.37
C VAL A 54 16.09 26.59 -3.20
N ASP A 55 16.91 26.59 -4.25
CA ASP A 55 17.25 25.39 -4.99
C ASP A 55 18.64 24.94 -4.54
N LEU A 56 18.77 23.66 -4.22
CA LEU A 56 20.02 23.03 -3.80
C LEU A 56 20.49 22.07 -4.88
N THR A 57 21.78 22.05 -5.14
CA THR A 57 22.43 21.02 -5.93
C THR A 57 23.35 20.25 -5.01
N ALA A 58 23.20 18.94 -4.93
CA ALA A 58 24.01 18.09 -4.05
C ALA A 58 24.51 16.85 -4.79
N GLN A 59 25.64 16.33 -4.36
CA GLN A 59 26.20 15.07 -4.86
C GLN A 59 25.83 13.93 -3.90
N VAL A 60 25.06 12.95 -4.40
CA VAL A 60 24.58 11.77 -3.69
C VAL A 60 25.13 10.53 -4.39
N GLY A 61 25.88 9.68 -3.68
CA GLY A 61 26.39 8.43 -4.25
C GLY A 61 27.19 8.58 -5.57
N GLY A 62 27.84 9.73 -5.76
CA GLY A 62 28.59 10.06 -6.99
C GLY A 62 27.76 10.69 -8.12
N ARG A 63 26.44 10.82 -7.96
CA ARG A 63 25.55 11.51 -8.90
C ARG A 63 25.22 12.91 -8.38
N THR A 64 25.03 13.86 -9.27
CA THR A 64 24.62 15.22 -8.89
C THR A 64 23.12 15.36 -9.08
N ASP A 65 22.40 15.56 -7.97
CA ASP A 65 20.96 15.75 -7.93
C ASP A 65 20.61 17.20 -7.56
N THR A 66 19.48 17.69 -8.07
CA THR A 66 18.99 19.04 -7.81
C THR A 66 17.65 19.00 -7.11
N TYR A 67 17.56 19.67 -5.97
CA TYR A 67 16.39 19.78 -5.12
C TYR A 67 15.85 21.21 -5.18
N GLN A 68 14.74 21.38 -5.89
CA GLN A 68 14.15 22.70 -6.13
C GLN A 68 13.06 23.02 -5.11
N ALA A 69 12.82 24.32 -4.93
CA ALA A 69 11.72 24.85 -4.12
C ALA A 69 11.76 24.43 -2.63
N LEU A 70 12.95 24.23 -2.06
CA LEU A 70 13.10 23.93 -0.64
C LEU A 70 12.88 25.20 0.20
N PRO A 71 12.15 25.15 1.33
CA PRO A 71 11.86 26.35 2.11
C PRO A 71 13.14 26.95 2.72
N ALA A 72 13.49 28.18 2.37
CA ALA A 72 14.76 28.81 2.73
C ALA A 72 15.03 28.84 4.25
N GLY A 73 13.98 29.12 5.04
CA GLY A 73 14.03 29.20 6.50
C GLY A 73 13.86 27.86 7.22
N ALA A 74 13.59 26.76 6.52
CA ALA A 74 13.44 25.45 7.15
C ALA A 74 14.79 24.73 7.28
N GLU A 75 14.88 23.79 8.21
CA GLU A 75 16.05 22.90 8.37
C GLU A 75 15.78 21.48 7.87
N ILE A 76 14.49 21.15 7.75
CA ILE A 76 13.96 19.89 7.26
C ILE A 76 12.80 20.21 6.31
N ALA A 77 12.67 19.48 5.21
CA ALA A 77 11.60 19.66 4.25
C ALA A 77 11.28 18.33 3.56
N ASP A 78 9.99 18.07 3.36
CA ASP A 78 9.53 16.96 2.54
C ASP A 78 9.78 17.27 1.06
N PHE A 79 10.28 16.29 0.33
CA PHE A 79 10.61 16.34 -1.08
C PHE A 79 9.97 15.15 -1.81
N GLY A 80 9.58 15.33 -3.07
CA GLY A 80 8.90 14.30 -3.86
C GLY A 80 7.37 14.42 -3.84
N GLN A 81 6.73 13.84 -4.86
CA GLN A 81 5.29 14.04 -5.14
C GLN A 81 4.35 13.49 -4.05
N ASN A 82 4.83 12.55 -3.23
CA ASN A 82 4.05 11.92 -2.16
C ASN A 82 4.69 12.12 -0.77
N GLY A 83 5.65 13.03 -0.62
CA GLY A 83 6.41 13.18 0.63
C GLY A 83 7.18 11.91 1.02
N ASN A 84 7.55 11.10 0.03
CA ASN A 84 8.32 9.87 0.24
C ASN A 84 9.81 10.14 0.47
N MET A 85 10.27 11.38 0.31
CA MET A 85 11.64 11.78 0.60
C MET A 85 11.62 12.97 1.56
N VAL A 86 12.60 13.06 2.45
CA VAL A 86 12.80 14.21 3.32
C VAL A 86 14.24 14.62 3.26
N ILE A 87 14.48 15.92 3.17
CA ILE A 87 15.82 16.48 3.13
C ILE A 87 16.01 17.26 4.42
N SER A 88 17.16 17.12 5.05
CA SER A 88 17.53 17.85 6.25
C SER A 88 18.96 18.37 6.17
N CYS A 89 19.17 19.61 6.60
CA CYS A 89 20.51 20.17 6.79
C CYS A 89 21.03 20.01 8.24
N SER A 90 20.21 19.47 9.16
CA SER A 90 20.59 19.22 10.56
C SER A 90 20.48 17.72 10.87
N ARG A 91 21.48 17.20 11.57
CA ARG A 91 21.47 15.81 12.04
C ARG A 91 20.39 15.62 13.10
N GLU A 92 20.18 16.62 13.95
CA GLU A 92 19.21 16.61 15.04
C GLU A 92 17.79 16.56 14.47
N ALA A 93 17.48 17.41 13.50
CA ALA A 93 16.19 17.40 12.81
C ALA A 93 15.93 16.05 12.11
N MET A 94 16.96 15.49 11.47
CA MET A 94 16.89 14.18 10.83
C MET A 94 16.63 13.05 11.83
N ASN A 95 17.37 13.02 12.94
CA ASN A 95 17.21 12.01 13.99
C ASN A 95 15.83 12.09 14.65
N SER A 96 15.31 13.31 14.83
CA SER A 96 13.95 13.54 15.33
C SER A 96 12.91 12.90 14.40
N GLU A 97 13.04 13.12 13.10
CA GLU A 97 12.12 12.57 12.10
C GLU A 97 12.19 11.04 12.02
N ILE A 98 13.39 10.45 12.06
CA ILE A 98 13.58 9.00 12.09
C ILE A 98 12.96 8.40 13.35
N SER A 99 13.13 9.06 14.50
CA SER A 99 12.56 8.63 15.77
C SER A 99 11.04 8.70 15.76
N ALA A 100 10.47 9.79 15.23
CA ALA A 100 9.03 9.96 15.07
C ALA A 100 8.44 8.91 14.15
N MET A 101 9.10 8.60 13.03
CA MET A 101 8.68 7.55 12.11
C MET A 101 8.68 6.17 12.78
N LYS A 102 9.77 5.83 13.50
CA LYS A 102 9.85 4.58 14.26
C LYS A 102 8.75 4.48 15.32
N GLN A 103 8.51 5.57 16.05
CA GLN A 103 7.49 5.63 17.09
C GLN A 103 6.10 5.41 16.52
N ARG A 104 5.75 6.10 15.42
CA ARG A 104 4.47 5.91 14.73
C ARG A 104 4.28 4.47 14.26
N SER A 105 5.32 3.83 13.73
CA SER A 105 5.26 2.42 13.35
C SER A 105 5.02 1.50 14.55
N LEU A 106 5.68 1.76 15.69
CA LEU A 106 5.45 1.00 16.92
C LEU A 106 4.03 1.19 17.46
N GLU A 107 3.50 2.41 17.42
CA GLU A 107 2.12 2.70 17.83
C GLU A 107 1.09 1.95 16.99
N ILE A 108 1.29 1.92 15.66
CA ILE A 108 0.43 1.15 14.74
C ILE A 108 0.52 -0.34 15.08
N ILE A 109 1.72 -0.89 15.27
CA ILE A 109 1.90 -2.31 15.63
C ILE A 109 1.21 -2.62 16.96
N ASN A 110 1.37 -1.76 17.96
CA ASN A 110 0.72 -1.94 19.26
C ASN A 110 -0.81 -1.86 19.16
N SER A 111 -1.36 -1.02 18.27
CA SER A 111 -2.80 -0.92 18.06
C SER A 111 -3.37 -2.09 17.25
N VAL A 112 -2.57 -2.85 16.50
CA VAL A 112 -3.03 -4.04 15.76
C VAL A 112 -3.77 -5.01 16.69
N GLN A 113 -3.22 -5.28 17.88
CA GLN A 113 -3.85 -6.22 18.81
C GLN A 113 -5.22 -5.73 19.29
N TYR A 114 -5.34 -4.42 19.56
CA TYR A 114 -6.61 -3.80 19.92
C TYR A 114 -7.61 -3.90 18.75
N HIS A 115 -7.20 -3.51 17.55
CA HIS A 115 -8.05 -3.55 16.36
C HIS A 115 -8.45 -4.98 15.97
N GLN A 116 -7.59 -5.97 16.19
CA GLN A 116 -7.93 -7.39 16.02
C GLN A 116 -9.07 -7.80 16.97
N GLY A 117 -9.01 -7.39 18.24
CA GLY A 117 -10.09 -7.65 19.21
C GLY A 117 -11.39 -6.93 18.83
N VAL A 118 -11.31 -5.69 18.35
CA VAL A 118 -12.47 -4.93 17.87
C VAL A 118 -13.11 -5.62 16.66
N ILE A 119 -12.32 -6.10 15.69
CA ILE A 119 -12.84 -6.85 14.54
C ILE A 119 -13.57 -8.11 15.00
N ALA A 120 -12.97 -8.89 15.91
CA ALA A 120 -13.61 -10.09 16.45
C ALA A 120 -14.95 -9.77 17.14
N GLY A 121 -15.01 -8.72 17.95
CA GLY A 121 -16.26 -8.26 18.56
C GLY A 121 -17.29 -7.77 17.54
N CYS A 122 -16.85 -7.08 16.48
CA CYS A 122 -17.72 -6.67 15.38
C CYS A 122 -18.29 -7.88 14.63
N ASP A 123 -17.50 -8.92 14.37
CA ASP A 123 -17.94 -10.17 13.73
C ASP A 123 -18.96 -10.92 14.60
N GLU A 124 -18.74 -10.98 15.92
CA GLU A 124 -19.71 -11.55 16.86
C GLU A 124 -21.02 -10.75 16.89
N MET A 125 -20.94 -9.42 16.93
CA MET A 125 -22.11 -8.54 16.88
C MET A 125 -22.85 -8.65 15.54
N LEU A 126 -22.13 -8.75 14.42
CA LEU A 126 -22.71 -8.97 13.09
C LEU A 126 -23.44 -10.32 13.02
N ASN A 127 -22.86 -11.39 13.59
CA ASN A 127 -23.53 -12.69 13.69
C ASN A 127 -24.76 -12.66 14.61
N ALA A 128 -24.73 -11.87 15.69
CA ALA A 128 -25.84 -11.75 16.63
C ALA A 128 -26.99 -10.86 16.09
N LEU A 129 -26.66 -9.78 15.38
CA LEU A 129 -27.64 -8.88 14.76
C LEU A 129 -28.20 -9.41 13.44
N ASN A 130 -27.46 -10.27 12.74
CA ASN A 130 -27.87 -10.82 11.44
C ASN A 130 -27.96 -12.35 11.47
N PRO A 131 -29.00 -12.92 12.12
CA PRO A 131 -29.22 -14.36 12.16
C PRO A 131 -29.39 -14.99 10.77
N GLU A 132 -29.84 -14.23 9.75
CA GLU A 132 -29.87 -14.69 8.35
C GLU A 132 -28.46 -14.95 7.79
N TYR A 133 -27.42 -14.23 8.23
CA TYR A 133 -26.04 -14.45 7.77
C TYR A 133 -25.42 -15.71 8.41
N ALA A 134 -25.72 -15.96 9.68
CA ALA A 134 -25.31 -17.17 10.40
C ALA A 134 -26.04 -18.42 9.87
N GLU A 135 -27.34 -18.34 9.60
CA GLU A 135 -28.12 -19.43 8.98
C GLU A 135 -27.71 -19.67 7.53
N LYS A 136 -27.44 -18.63 6.74
CA LYS A 136 -26.98 -18.80 5.37
C LYS A 136 -25.59 -19.42 5.31
N GLN A 137 -24.67 -19.05 6.20
CA GLN A 137 -23.34 -19.66 6.28
C GLN A 137 -23.38 -21.11 6.82
N ARG A 138 -24.34 -21.44 7.71
CA ARG A 138 -24.61 -22.83 8.10
C ARG A 138 -25.23 -23.65 6.97
N GLN A 139 -26.25 -23.13 6.31
CA GLN A 139 -26.88 -23.80 5.18
C GLN A 139 -25.90 -23.99 4.01
N ASP A 140 -25.01 -23.04 3.71
CA ASP A 140 -23.98 -23.22 2.67
C ASP A 140 -22.95 -24.29 3.07
N LYS A 141 -22.53 -24.32 4.35
CA LYS A 141 -21.67 -25.39 4.86
C LYS A 141 -22.34 -26.76 4.77
N GLU A 142 -23.59 -26.87 5.21
CA GLU A 142 -24.39 -28.10 5.12
C GLU A 142 -24.65 -28.51 3.67
N ILE A 143 -24.91 -27.59 2.75
CA ILE A 143 -25.04 -27.87 1.31
C ILE A 143 -23.72 -28.39 0.73
N SER A 144 -22.58 -27.85 1.16
CA SER A 144 -21.28 -28.33 0.69
C SER A 144 -20.95 -29.73 1.22
N ASP A 145 -21.26 -30.01 2.49
CA ASP A 145 -21.09 -31.32 3.10
C ASP A 145 -22.06 -32.34 2.53
N LEU A 146 -23.32 -31.97 2.30
CA LEU A 146 -24.31 -32.79 1.59
C LEU A 146 -23.89 -33.08 0.16
N LYS A 147 -23.40 -32.09 -0.60
CA LYS A 147 -22.87 -32.31 -1.97
C LYS A 147 -21.70 -33.27 -1.97
N ARG A 148 -20.81 -33.16 -0.98
CA ARG A 148 -19.65 -34.05 -0.84
C ARG A 148 -20.08 -35.48 -0.46
N GLN A 149 -20.98 -35.63 0.50
CA GLN A 149 -21.55 -36.94 0.85
C GLN A 149 -22.31 -37.55 -0.31
N MET A 150 -23.02 -36.75 -1.12
CA MET A 150 -23.74 -37.23 -2.30
C MET A 150 -22.78 -37.63 -3.42
N ALA A 151 -21.66 -36.93 -3.59
CA ALA A 151 -20.60 -37.33 -4.52
C ALA A 151 -19.97 -38.67 -4.10
N GLU A 152 -19.64 -38.82 -2.82
CA GLU A 152 -19.10 -40.06 -2.25
C GLU A 152 -20.12 -41.23 -2.37
N LEU A 153 -21.41 -40.97 -2.13
CA LEU A 153 -22.49 -41.95 -2.33
C LEU A 153 -22.69 -42.32 -3.80
N MET A 154 -22.66 -41.36 -4.72
CA MET A 154 -22.74 -41.63 -6.15
C MET A 154 -21.55 -42.45 -6.64
N GLU A 155 -20.36 -42.20 -6.10
CA GLU A 155 -19.15 -42.93 -6.44
C GLU A 155 -19.17 -44.36 -5.89
N MET A 156 -19.62 -44.53 -4.64
CA MET A 156 -19.84 -45.84 -4.02
C MET A 156 -20.92 -46.65 -4.77
N ASN A 157 -22.02 -46.00 -5.17
CA ASN A 157 -23.09 -46.63 -5.94
C ASN A 157 -22.63 -46.99 -7.37
N ARG A 158 -21.74 -46.17 -7.97
CA ARG A 158 -21.12 -46.46 -9.27
C ARG A 158 -20.15 -47.65 -9.18
N GLN A 159 -19.38 -47.75 -8.10
CA GLN A 159 -18.53 -48.92 -7.82
C GLN A 159 -19.35 -50.18 -7.53
N MET A 160 -20.50 -50.05 -6.87
CA MET A 160 -21.42 -51.16 -6.60
C MET A 160 -22.12 -51.65 -7.89
N MET A 161 -22.55 -50.74 -8.77
CA MET A 161 -23.03 -51.05 -10.13
C MET A 161 -21.98 -51.78 -10.98
N GLN A 162 -20.70 -51.40 -10.86
CA GLN A 162 -19.59 -52.06 -11.56
C GLN A 162 -19.31 -53.47 -10.99
N GLN A 163 -19.49 -53.68 -9.69
CA GLN A 163 -19.37 -55.00 -9.07
C GLN A 163 -20.57 -55.92 -9.33
N LEU A 164 -21.75 -55.36 -9.64
CA LEU A 164 -22.97 -56.12 -9.91
C LEU A 164 -23.13 -56.62 -11.36
N ASN A 165 -22.19 -56.33 -12.28
CA ASN A 165 -22.21 -56.78 -13.68
C ASN A 165 -23.65 -56.81 -14.26
N VAL A 166 -24.33 -55.67 -14.26
CA VAL A 166 -25.52 -55.52 -15.10
C VAL A 166 -24.97 -55.19 -16.49
N PRO A 167 -25.01 -56.11 -17.46
CA PRO A 167 -24.53 -55.82 -18.80
C PRO A 167 -25.37 -54.69 -19.37
N GLU A 168 -24.72 -53.66 -19.91
CA GLU A 168 -25.33 -52.77 -20.90
C GLU A 168 -25.97 -53.66 -21.98
N THR A 169 -27.30 -53.66 -22.06
CA THR A 169 -28.02 -54.34 -23.12
C THR A 169 -27.72 -53.65 -24.46
N PRO A 170 -27.54 -54.41 -25.55
CA PRO A 170 -26.96 -53.90 -26.79
C PRO A 170 -27.95 -53.03 -27.58
N SER A 171 -27.38 -52.02 -28.22
CA SER A 171 -27.92 -51.10 -29.22
C SER A 171 -28.99 -51.70 -30.17
N PRO A 172 -30.04 -50.94 -30.56
CA PRO A 172 -30.78 -51.22 -31.78
C PRO A 172 -30.14 -50.47 -32.97
N GLU A 173 -29.63 -51.26 -33.90
CA GLU A 173 -29.81 -51.12 -35.35
C GLU A 173 -29.35 -49.85 -36.07
N SER A 174 -28.09 -49.87 -36.54
CA SER A 174 -27.69 -49.23 -37.80
C SER A 174 -27.92 -50.21 -38.96
N ARG A 175 -29.16 -50.25 -39.47
CA ARG A 175 -29.50 -50.91 -40.74
C ARG A 175 -29.79 -49.86 -41.81
N THR A 176 -28.96 -49.92 -42.86
CA THR A 176 -29.26 -49.63 -44.28
C THR A 176 -29.81 -48.25 -44.66
N ASN A 177 -29.01 -47.50 -45.42
CA ASN A 177 -29.37 -47.27 -46.83
C ASN A 177 -28.17 -46.87 -47.70
N LYS A 178 -27.87 -47.75 -48.67
CA LYS A 178 -27.19 -47.45 -49.94
C LYS A 178 -28.29 -47.36 -51.01
N LYS A 179 -28.05 -46.48 -52.00
CA LYS A 179 -28.82 -46.14 -53.22
C LYS A 179 -29.96 -45.14 -53.03
N VAL A 180 -29.87 -44.02 -53.75
CA VAL A 180 -30.55 -43.70 -55.04
C VAL A 180 -29.72 -42.53 -55.64
N GLU A 181 -28.90 -42.78 -56.67
CA GLU A 181 -29.16 -42.55 -58.12
C GLU A 181 -28.75 -41.15 -58.58
#